data_AF-A0A416HR44-F1
#
_entry.id   AF-A0A416HR44-F1
#
_cell.length_a   1.000
_cell.length_b   1.000
_cell.length_c   1.000
_cell.angle_alpha   90.00
_cell.angle_beta   90.00
_cell.angle_gamma   90.00
#
_symmetry.space_group_name_H-M   'P 1'
#
loop_
_entity.id
_entity.type
_entity.pdbx_description
1 polymer ?
#
loop_
_entity_poly.entity_id
_entity_poly.type
_entity_poly.pdbx_seq_one_letter_code
_entity_poly.pdbx_strand_id
1 'polypeptide(L)'
;MLDKPRIRAFAEFARSFQIGEKMKIQLSDNLIKHYLQNVYFINGHSYAGKSTMVKMLAERYDMIHCGENYHDVFPQNKLSRWKQPGLCYFDTMSGWQEWLNMTPEEHWNWYNQVSNECVEIEILELIKLAASGRKVVVDTNIPPDVLREISSYNRVAILLCDPADICATRFFDRDDPDKKFMMDQIKKCPDPEATLRNFNSWALYHPPVEIDWEHTGFFSYTRSDFDTDTREEMLSILAKHFDLEEGK
;
A
#
# COMPACT_ATOMS: atom_id res chain seq x y z
N MET A 1 -38.98 15.09 31.70
CA MET A 1 -38.60 13.66 31.60
C MET A 1 -39.15 13.12 30.31
N LEU A 2 -38.30 12.71 29.37
CA LEU A 2 -38.75 12.13 28.09
C LEU A 2 -39.35 10.74 28.34
N ASP A 3 -40.50 10.50 27.73
CA ASP A 3 -41.36 9.33 27.94
C ASP A 3 -40.66 8.02 27.50
N LYS A 4 -40.55 7.05 28.42
CA LYS A 4 -39.85 5.75 28.21
C LYS A 4 -40.25 5.01 26.92
N PRO A 5 -41.51 5.03 26.45
CA PRO A 5 -41.92 4.42 25.19
C PRO A 5 -41.31 5.09 23.96
N ARG A 6 -41.12 6.42 23.97
CA ARG A 6 -40.50 7.15 22.85
C ARG A 6 -39.00 6.87 22.74
N ILE A 7 -38.32 6.71 23.87
CA ILE A 7 -36.90 6.28 23.90
C ILE A 7 -36.77 4.86 23.34
N ARG A 8 -37.69 3.95 23.70
CA ARG A 8 -37.70 2.59 23.18
C ARG A 8 -37.99 2.53 21.68
N ALA A 9 -38.96 3.30 21.20
CA ALA A 9 -39.27 3.40 19.77
C ALA A 9 -38.11 4.03 18.97
N PHE A 10 -37.41 5.03 19.52
CA PHE A 10 -36.23 5.61 18.89
C PHE A 10 -35.03 4.64 18.92
N ALA A 11 -34.87 3.86 19.97
CA ALA A 11 -33.85 2.81 20.05
C ALA A 11 -34.16 1.63 19.12
N GLU A 12 -35.43 1.26 18.93
CA GLU A 12 -35.87 0.24 17.96
C GLU A 12 -35.77 0.75 16.52
N PHE A 13 -36.08 2.03 16.26
CA PHE A 13 -35.82 2.69 14.99
C PHE A 13 -34.31 2.78 14.70
N ALA A 14 -33.49 3.17 15.66
CA ALA A 14 -32.03 3.14 15.56
C ALA A 14 -31.48 1.71 15.41
N ARG A 15 -32.16 0.68 15.96
CA ARG A 15 -31.84 -0.73 15.70
C ARG A 15 -32.31 -1.22 14.33
N SER A 16 -33.34 -0.63 13.73
CA SER A 16 -33.64 -0.85 12.30
C SER A 16 -32.58 -0.22 11.38
N PHE A 17 -31.80 0.72 11.92
CA PHE A 17 -30.51 1.18 11.39
C PHE A 17 -29.31 0.49 12.05
N GLN A 18 -29.47 -0.69 12.68
CA GLN A 18 -28.30 -1.54 12.95
C GLN A 18 -27.65 -1.77 11.59
N ILE A 19 -26.57 -1.03 11.37
CA ILE A 19 -25.53 -1.28 10.39
C ILE A 19 -25.28 -2.77 10.55
N GLY A 20 -25.85 -3.56 9.64
CA GLY A 20 -25.88 -5.02 9.78
C GLY A 20 -24.47 -5.46 10.13
N GLU A 21 -24.34 -6.30 11.16
CA GLU A 21 -23.05 -6.85 11.58
C GLU A 21 -22.23 -7.13 10.33
N LYS A 22 -21.11 -6.39 10.21
CA LYS A 22 -20.31 -6.39 9.00
C LYS A 22 -19.82 -7.81 8.81
N MET A 23 -20.44 -8.56 7.90
CA MET A 23 -19.97 -9.88 7.56
C MET A 23 -18.57 -9.73 6.96
N LYS A 24 -17.57 -10.12 7.72
CA LYS A 24 -16.18 -10.25 7.31
C LYS A 24 -15.81 -11.72 7.43
N ILE A 25 -15.38 -12.31 6.32
CA ILE A 25 -14.96 -13.71 6.28
C ILE A 25 -13.47 -13.73 6.60
N GLN A 26 -13.08 -14.51 7.60
CA GLN A 26 -11.67 -14.81 7.85
C GLN A 26 -11.26 -15.99 6.98
N LEU A 27 -10.20 -15.82 6.21
CA LEU A 27 -9.63 -16.86 5.34
C LEU A 27 -8.34 -17.38 5.98
N SER A 28 -8.16 -18.70 5.98
CA SER A 28 -6.92 -19.32 6.45
C SER A 28 -5.77 -19.04 5.49
N ASP A 29 -4.61 -18.69 6.04
CA ASP A 29 -3.39 -18.36 5.30
C ASP A 29 -3.00 -19.43 4.27
N ASN A 30 -3.09 -20.71 4.63
CA ASN A 30 -2.69 -21.85 3.81
C ASN A 30 -3.54 -21.96 2.53
N LEU A 31 -4.81 -21.54 2.59
CA LEU A 31 -5.68 -21.48 1.41
C LEU A 31 -5.23 -20.35 0.48
N ILE A 32 -4.97 -19.17 1.03
CA ILE A 32 -4.48 -18.02 0.25
C ILE A 32 -3.14 -18.40 -0.39
N LYS A 33 -2.21 -18.95 0.39
CA LYS A 33 -0.91 -19.42 -0.07
C LYS A 33 -1.00 -20.45 -1.18
N HIS A 34 -1.97 -21.36 -1.14
CA HIS A 34 -2.22 -22.29 -2.24
C HIS A 34 -2.61 -21.58 -3.54
N TYR A 35 -3.47 -20.57 -3.47
CA TYR A 35 -3.90 -19.83 -4.66
C TYR A 35 -2.85 -18.85 -5.19
N LEU A 36 -1.88 -18.44 -4.37
CA LEU A 36 -0.84 -17.48 -4.75
C LEU A 36 0.52 -18.12 -5.08
N GLN A 37 0.58 -19.44 -5.32
CA GLN A 37 1.83 -20.18 -5.59
C GLN A 37 2.63 -19.67 -6.81
N ASN A 38 1.94 -19.06 -7.77
CA ASN A 38 2.49 -18.46 -8.98
C ASN A 38 2.67 -16.93 -8.90
N VAL A 39 2.54 -16.34 -7.71
CA VAL A 39 2.71 -14.90 -7.47
C VAL A 39 4.07 -14.60 -6.84
N TYR A 40 4.74 -13.56 -7.32
CA TYR A 40 6.08 -13.15 -6.95
C TYR A 40 6.02 -11.70 -6.46
N PHE A 41 6.35 -11.48 -5.20
CA PHE A 41 6.18 -10.22 -4.50
C PHE A 41 7.50 -9.45 -4.41
N ILE A 42 7.46 -8.18 -4.77
CA ILE A 42 8.50 -7.21 -4.51
C ILE A 42 7.93 -6.14 -3.57
N ASN A 43 8.57 -5.94 -2.42
CA ASN A 43 8.23 -4.93 -1.43
C ASN A 43 9.52 -4.23 -0.95
N GLY A 44 9.45 -3.29 -0.01
CA GLY A 44 10.60 -2.57 0.56
C GLY A 44 10.52 -1.06 0.38
N HIS A 45 11.66 -0.38 0.55
CA HIS A 45 11.73 1.08 0.59
C HIS A 45 11.20 1.74 -0.69
N SER A 46 10.65 2.95 -0.54
CA SER A 46 10.45 3.85 -1.67
C SER A 46 11.80 4.16 -2.33
N TYR A 47 11.80 4.35 -3.65
CA TYR A 47 13.00 4.62 -4.45
C TYR A 47 13.98 3.42 -4.64
N ALA A 48 13.71 2.25 -4.04
CA ALA A 48 14.57 1.06 -4.17
C ALA A 48 14.53 0.38 -5.54
N GLY A 49 13.67 0.83 -6.45
CA GLY A 49 13.56 0.31 -7.81
C GLY A 49 12.49 -0.77 -8.00
N LYS A 50 11.57 -0.95 -7.04
CA LYS A 50 10.49 -1.95 -7.08
C LYS A 50 9.72 -1.97 -8.41
N SER A 51 9.10 -0.85 -8.78
CA SER A 51 8.29 -0.77 -10.00
C SER A 51 9.11 -1.01 -11.27
N THR A 52 10.41 -0.67 -11.25
CA THR A 52 11.32 -0.97 -12.35
C THR A 52 11.57 -2.47 -12.46
N MET A 53 11.86 -3.14 -11.34
CA MET A 53 12.12 -4.59 -11.33
C MET A 53 10.88 -5.40 -11.67
N VAL A 54 9.71 -5.03 -11.13
CA VAL A 54 8.44 -5.69 -11.42
C VAL A 54 8.11 -5.62 -12.92
N LYS A 55 8.31 -4.45 -13.55
CA LYS A 55 8.17 -4.29 -14.99
C LYS A 55 9.14 -5.16 -15.79
N MET A 56 10.44 -5.09 -15.46
CA MET A 56 11.46 -5.82 -16.21
C MET A 56 11.33 -7.35 -16.07
N LEU A 57 10.97 -7.85 -14.88
CA LEU A 57 10.68 -9.27 -14.65
C LEU A 57 9.47 -9.72 -15.47
N ALA A 58 8.40 -8.91 -15.49
CA ALA A 58 7.21 -9.23 -16.28
C ALA A 58 7.51 -9.34 -17.77
N GLU A 59 8.26 -8.38 -18.32
CA GLU A 59 8.67 -8.38 -19.73
C GLU A 59 9.61 -9.55 -20.05
N ARG A 60 10.58 -9.85 -19.18
CA ARG A 60 11.60 -10.87 -19.45
C ARG A 60 11.10 -12.31 -19.34
N TYR A 61 10.18 -12.56 -18.40
CA TYR A 61 9.69 -13.90 -18.08
C TYR A 61 8.22 -14.11 -18.44
N ASP A 62 7.64 -13.25 -19.27
CA ASP A 62 6.24 -13.28 -19.74
C ASP A 62 5.21 -13.42 -18.59
N MET A 63 5.43 -12.64 -17.53
CA MET A 63 4.58 -12.65 -16.34
C MET A 63 3.49 -11.56 -16.44
N ILE A 64 2.41 -11.73 -15.70
CA ILE A 64 1.42 -10.67 -15.50
C ILE A 64 2.06 -9.60 -14.62
N HIS A 65 2.06 -8.36 -15.12
CA HIS A 65 2.61 -7.18 -14.45
C HIS A 65 1.57 -6.52 -13.54
N CYS A 66 1.81 -6.51 -12.24
CA CYS A 66 1.05 -5.72 -11.25
C CYS A 66 1.95 -4.63 -10.68
N GLY A 67 1.86 -3.41 -11.21
CA GLY A 67 2.63 -2.26 -10.73
C GLY A 67 2.12 -1.71 -9.39
N GLU A 68 2.70 -0.60 -8.97
CA GLU A 68 2.27 0.12 -7.76
C GLU A 68 0.77 0.46 -7.83
N ASN A 69 0.09 0.37 -6.68
CA ASN A 69 -1.34 0.64 -6.54
C ASN A 69 -2.25 -0.14 -7.51
N TYR A 70 -1.87 -1.37 -7.87
CA TYR A 70 -2.71 -2.21 -8.72
C TYR A 70 -4.09 -2.50 -8.10
N HIS A 71 -4.28 -2.29 -6.80
CA HIS A 71 -5.59 -2.36 -6.15
C HIS A 71 -6.58 -1.31 -6.67
N ASP A 72 -6.12 -0.23 -7.31
CA ASP A 72 -6.98 0.79 -7.95
C ASP A 72 -7.80 0.25 -9.13
N VAL A 73 -7.51 -0.97 -9.60
CA VAL A 73 -8.39 -1.67 -10.55
C VAL A 73 -9.73 -2.02 -9.92
N PHE A 74 -9.81 -2.09 -8.59
CA PHE A 74 -11.06 -2.29 -7.89
C PHE A 74 -11.91 -1.01 -8.00
N PRO A 75 -13.17 -1.10 -8.48
CA PRO A 75 -13.94 0.11 -8.75
C PRO A 75 -14.25 0.91 -7.46
N GLN A 76 -13.81 2.16 -7.40
CA GLN A 76 -14.04 3.07 -6.27
C GLN A 76 -15.51 3.13 -5.84
N ASN A 77 -16.45 3.14 -6.79
CA ASN A 77 -17.89 3.18 -6.50
C ASN A 77 -18.46 1.90 -5.87
N LYS A 78 -17.65 0.84 -5.71
CA LYS A 78 -18.00 -0.39 -4.99
C LYS A 78 -17.45 -0.41 -3.57
N LEU A 79 -16.51 0.48 -3.24
CA LEU A 79 -16.08 0.67 -1.87
C LEU A 79 -17.20 1.26 -1.03
N SER A 80 -17.18 0.96 0.26
CA SER A 80 -18.13 1.52 1.20
C SER A 80 -17.37 2.29 2.26
N ARG A 81 -17.67 3.59 2.43
CA ARG A 81 -17.10 4.39 3.53
C ARG A 81 -17.31 3.80 4.92
N TRP A 82 -18.26 2.87 5.07
CA TRP A 82 -18.50 2.17 6.33
C TRP A 82 -17.60 0.96 6.51
N LYS A 83 -17.11 0.34 5.43
CA LYS A 83 -16.25 -0.86 5.46
C LYS A 83 -14.78 -0.52 5.19
N GLN A 84 -14.53 0.42 4.28
CA GLN A 84 -13.23 0.96 3.89
C GLN A 84 -13.21 2.50 4.09
N PRO A 85 -13.33 3.00 5.32
CA PRO A 85 -13.29 4.44 5.60
C PRO A 85 -11.99 5.12 5.16
N GLY A 86 -10.83 4.44 5.23
CA GLY A 86 -9.55 5.00 4.80
C GLY A 86 -9.52 5.27 3.30
N LEU A 87 -9.87 4.26 2.48
CA LEU A 87 -9.93 4.36 1.03
C LEU A 87 -11.05 5.28 0.52
N CYS A 88 -12.12 5.44 1.29
CA CYS A 88 -13.20 6.39 1.00
C CYS A 88 -12.98 7.77 1.61
N TYR A 89 -11.83 8.06 2.24
CA TYR A 89 -11.64 9.29 2.98
C TYR A 89 -11.85 10.54 2.11
N PHE A 90 -11.26 10.56 0.92
CA PHE A 90 -11.40 11.68 -0.03
C PHE A 90 -12.83 11.89 -0.55
N ASP A 91 -13.69 10.86 -0.49
CA ASP A 91 -15.12 10.96 -0.83
C ASP A 91 -15.96 11.56 0.32
N THR A 92 -15.39 11.63 1.52
CA THR A 92 -16.11 12.00 2.76
C THR A 92 -15.56 13.23 3.46
N MET A 93 -14.31 13.61 3.20
CA MET A 93 -13.70 14.80 3.78
C MET A 93 -14.45 16.08 3.36
N SER A 94 -14.46 17.06 4.25
CA SER A 94 -15.10 18.37 4.01
C SER A 94 -14.32 19.26 3.02
N GLY A 95 -13.06 18.93 2.75
CA GLY A 95 -12.22 19.55 1.73
C GLY A 95 -10.72 19.35 2.00
N TRP A 96 -9.88 19.80 1.05
CA TRP A 96 -8.43 19.63 1.13
C TRP A 96 -7.78 20.22 2.38
N GLN A 97 -8.36 21.27 2.96
CA GLN A 97 -7.85 21.87 4.19
C GLN A 97 -7.95 20.90 5.38
N GLU A 98 -8.94 20.02 5.41
CA GLU A 98 -9.07 19.00 6.47
C GLU A 98 -7.88 18.05 6.43
N TRP A 99 -7.58 17.50 5.25
CA TRP A 99 -6.46 16.58 5.06
C TRP A 99 -5.11 17.28 5.23
N LEU A 100 -4.90 18.46 4.64
CA LEU A 100 -3.63 19.21 4.69
C LEU A 100 -3.23 19.67 6.10
N ASN A 101 -4.21 19.83 7.00
CA ASN A 101 -3.98 20.25 8.38
C ASN A 101 -4.07 19.09 9.38
N MET A 102 -4.15 17.83 8.91
CA MET A 102 -3.91 16.69 9.80
C MET A 102 -2.55 16.82 10.46
N THR A 103 -2.50 16.53 11.75
CA THR A 103 -1.24 16.31 12.45
C THR A 103 -0.51 15.10 11.85
N PRO A 104 0.81 14.99 12.00
CA PRO A 104 1.53 13.81 11.52
C PRO A 104 1.00 12.48 12.06
N GLU A 105 0.50 12.44 13.31
CA GLU A 105 -0.13 11.27 13.90
C GLU A 105 -1.46 10.92 13.20
N GLU A 106 -2.31 11.90 12.91
CA GLU A 106 -3.57 11.69 12.17
C GLU A 106 -3.31 11.18 10.75
N HIS A 107 -2.32 11.78 10.06
CA HIS A 107 -1.89 11.30 8.74
C HIS A 107 -1.38 9.87 8.79
N TRP A 108 -0.54 9.53 9.78
CA TRP A 108 -0.05 8.17 9.97
C TRP A 108 -1.19 7.17 10.22
N ASN A 109 -2.14 7.52 11.10
CA ASN A 109 -3.28 6.66 11.42
C ASN A 109 -4.16 6.43 10.18
N TRP A 110 -4.39 7.47 9.38
CA TRP A 110 -5.10 7.35 8.11
C TRP A 110 -4.33 6.47 7.11
N TYR A 111 -3.04 6.71 6.91
CA TYR A 111 -2.19 5.92 6.02
C TYR A 111 -2.17 4.44 6.41
N ASN A 112 -1.97 4.14 7.69
CA ASN A 112 -1.98 2.77 8.20
C ASN A 112 -3.37 2.12 8.00
N GLN A 113 -4.46 2.86 8.17
CA GLN A 113 -5.81 2.37 7.88
C GLN A 113 -5.98 2.04 6.39
N VAL A 114 -5.59 2.94 5.49
CA VAL A 114 -5.60 2.71 4.03
C VAL A 114 -4.79 1.47 3.68
N SER A 115 -3.57 1.37 4.19
CA SER A 115 -2.69 0.22 3.93
C SER A 115 -3.36 -1.11 4.33
N ASN A 116 -4.01 -1.17 5.49
CA ASN A 116 -4.72 -2.37 5.94
C ASN A 116 -5.95 -2.69 5.09
N GLU A 117 -6.68 -1.68 4.62
CA GLU A 117 -7.82 -1.86 3.72
C GLU A 117 -7.38 -2.34 2.32
N CYS A 118 -6.24 -1.85 1.82
CA CYS A 118 -5.66 -2.29 0.54
C CYS A 118 -5.30 -3.78 0.54
N VAL A 119 -4.80 -4.34 1.66
CA VAL A 119 -4.40 -5.77 1.75
C VAL A 119 -5.53 -6.70 1.30
N GLU A 120 -6.77 -6.43 1.69
CA GLU A 120 -7.91 -7.27 1.29
C GLU A 120 -8.15 -7.23 -0.23
N ILE A 121 -8.10 -6.05 -0.83
CA ILE A 121 -8.30 -5.86 -2.27
C ILE A 121 -7.14 -6.48 -3.04
N GLU A 122 -5.91 -6.23 -2.59
CA GLU A 122 -4.68 -6.74 -3.17
C GLU A 122 -4.68 -8.27 -3.22
N ILE A 123 -5.03 -8.95 -2.12
CA ILE A 123 -5.12 -10.42 -2.09
C ILE A 123 -6.22 -10.93 -3.04
N LEU A 124 -7.40 -10.31 -3.06
CA LEU A 124 -8.51 -10.74 -3.91
C LEU A 124 -8.19 -10.62 -5.40
N GLU A 125 -7.60 -9.49 -5.82
CA GLU A 125 -7.19 -9.29 -7.22
C GLU A 125 -6.04 -10.22 -7.60
N LEU A 126 -5.09 -10.49 -6.71
CA LEU A 126 -4.03 -11.47 -6.97
C LEU A 126 -4.58 -12.89 -7.12
N ILE A 127 -5.53 -13.33 -6.29
CA ILE A 127 -6.17 -14.65 -6.43
C ILE A 127 -6.84 -14.77 -7.82
N LYS A 128 -7.55 -13.73 -8.24
CA LYS A 128 -8.22 -13.67 -9.54
C LYS A 128 -7.23 -13.74 -10.70
N LEU A 129 -6.10 -13.05 -10.62
CA LEU A 129 -5.05 -13.08 -11.66
C LEU A 129 -4.30 -14.41 -11.68
N ALA A 130 -3.96 -14.93 -10.49
CA ALA A 130 -3.27 -16.20 -10.30
C ALA A 130 -4.06 -17.38 -10.87
N ALA A 131 -5.40 -17.31 -10.85
CA ALA A 131 -6.28 -18.33 -11.42
C ALA A 131 -6.08 -18.58 -12.93
N SER A 132 -5.44 -17.64 -13.65
CA SER A 132 -5.04 -17.85 -15.05
C SER A 132 -3.94 -18.91 -15.24
N GLY A 133 -3.24 -19.29 -14.17
CA GLY A 133 -2.09 -20.18 -14.19
C GLY A 133 -0.78 -19.52 -14.65
N ARG A 134 -0.83 -18.28 -15.17
CA ARG A 134 0.38 -17.52 -15.52
C ARG A 134 1.09 -17.02 -14.26
N LYS A 135 2.41 -16.86 -14.32
CA LYS A 135 3.16 -16.21 -13.24
C LYS A 135 2.74 -14.75 -13.13
N VAL A 136 2.64 -14.22 -11.92
CA VAL A 136 2.32 -12.80 -11.64
C VAL A 136 3.48 -12.20 -10.85
N VAL A 137 3.95 -11.02 -11.23
CA VAL A 137 4.93 -10.27 -10.43
C VAL A 137 4.30 -8.95 -9.99
N VAL A 138 4.46 -8.63 -8.70
CA VAL A 138 3.73 -7.54 -8.05
C VAL A 138 4.64 -6.61 -7.26
N ASP A 139 4.43 -5.30 -7.46
CA ASP A 139 4.91 -4.22 -6.59
C ASP A 139 3.84 -3.98 -5.54
N THR A 140 4.10 -4.38 -4.29
CA THR A 140 3.08 -4.40 -3.23
C THR A 140 3.55 -3.67 -1.99
N ASN A 141 2.57 -3.16 -1.23
CA ASN A 141 2.76 -2.65 0.12
C ASN A 141 2.15 -3.60 1.18
N ILE A 142 1.79 -4.85 0.83
CA ILE A 142 1.32 -5.85 1.80
C ILE A 142 2.39 -6.04 2.89
N PRO A 143 2.04 -5.89 4.18
CA PRO A 143 2.99 -6.02 5.28
C PRO A 143 3.79 -7.34 5.26
N PRO A 144 5.10 -7.33 5.60
CA PRO A 144 5.93 -8.54 5.55
C PRO A 144 5.43 -9.69 6.43
N ASP A 145 4.76 -9.40 7.56
CA ASP A 145 4.12 -10.40 8.40
C ASP A 145 2.99 -11.13 7.68
N VAL A 146 2.15 -10.41 6.94
CA VAL A 146 1.13 -11.03 6.08
C VAL A 146 1.78 -11.85 4.96
N LEU A 147 2.82 -11.33 4.31
CA LEU A 147 3.55 -12.04 3.24
C LEU A 147 4.15 -13.37 3.72
N ARG A 148 4.60 -13.46 4.99
CA ARG A 148 5.14 -14.71 5.57
C ARG A 148 4.10 -15.81 5.64
N GLU A 149 2.85 -15.45 5.94
CA GLU A 149 1.75 -16.40 6.04
C GLU A 149 1.26 -16.84 4.65
N ILE A 150 1.19 -15.92 3.68
CA ILE A 150 0.55 -16.18 2.38
C ILE A 150 1.52 -16.53 1.24
N SER A 151 2.83 -16.52 1.49
CA SER A 151 3.85 -16.76 0.45
C SER A 151 5.00 -17.64 0.94
N SER A 152 5.97 -17.88 0.07
CA SER A 152 7.19 -18.64 0.34
C SER A 152 8.42 -17.77 0.15
N TYR A 153 9.54 -18.14 0.78
CA TYR A 153 10.78 -17.35 0.74
C TYR A 153 11.25 -17.00 -0.68
N ASN A 154 11.31 -17.98 -1.61
CA ASN A 154 11.68 -17.76 -3.02
C ASN A 154 10.58 -17.07 -3.87
N ARG A 155 9.57 -16.48 -3.23
CA ARG A 155 8.49 -15.73 -3.89
C ARG A 155 8.38 -14.31 -3.35
N VAL A 156 9.22 -13.91 -2.40
CA VAL A 156 9.22 -12.55 -1.84
C VAL A 156 10.64 -11.99 -1.85
N ALA A 157 10.80 -10.77 -2.36
CA ALA A 157 12.03 -10.01 -2.30
C ALA A 157 11.78 -8.62 -1.70
N ILE A 158 12.65 -8.20 -0.80
CA ILE A 158 12.61 -6.88 -0.16
C ILE A 158 13.72 -6.01 -0.75
N LEU A 159 13.35 -4.94 -1.45
CA LEU A 159 14.32 -3.99 -2.01
C LEU A 159 14.51 -2.81 -1.06
N LEU A 160 15.75 -2.59 -0.65
CA LEU A 160 16.14 -1.54 0.29
C LEU A 160 16.98 -0.47 -0.40
N CYS A 161 17.10 0.67 0.27
CA CYS A 161 17.96 1.79 -0.11
C CYS A 161 18.94 2.07 1.01
N ASP A 162 20.16 2.44 0.65
CA ASP A 162 21.13 3.07 1.54
C ASP A 162 21.62 4.39 0.94
N PRO A 163 21.28 5.56 1.51
CA PRO A 163 20.55 5.72 2.77
C PRO A 163 19.05 5.46 2.61
N ALA A 164 18.39 4.97 3.68
CA ALA A 164 16.98 4.59 3.66
C ALA A 164 16.03 5.79 3.43
N ASP A 165 16.45 7.00 3.82
CA ASP A 165 15.70 8.25 3.68
C ASP A 165 15.91 8.95 2.34
N ILE A 166 16.57 8.30 1.36
CA ILE A 166 16.84 8.90 0.05
C ILE A 166 15.56 9.41 -0.65
N CYS A 167 14.42 8.75 -0.39
CA CYS A 167 13.12 9.21 -0.89
C CYS A 167 12.78 10.62 -0.35
N ALA A 168 13.00 10.87 0.95
CA ALA A 168 12.73 12.17 1.56
C ALA A 168 13.67 13.26 1.03
N THR A 169 14.95 12.92 0.81
CA THR A 169 15.95 13.89 0.33
C THR A 169 15.80 14.22 -1.16
N ARG A 170 15.30 13.28 -1.97
CA ARG A 170 15.08 13.46 -3.42
C ARG A 170 13.60 13.64 -3.80
N PHE A 171 12.69 13.73 -2.82
CA PHE A 171 11.25 13.78 -3.06
C PHE A 171 10.90 14.95 -3.97
N PHE A 172 11.51 16.13 -3.79
CA PHE A 172 11.20 17.33 -4.57
C PHE A 172 12.00 17.49 -5.86
N ASP A 173 12.93 16.59 -6.18
CA ASP A 173 13.78 16.69 -7.38
C ASP A 173 13.03 16.39 -8.69
N ARG A 174 11.76 15.98 -8.59
CA ARG A 174 10.92 15.64 -9.74
C ARG A 174 9.81 16.66 -9.94
N ASP A 175 9.72 17.18 -11.16
CA ASP A 175 8.65 18.08 -11.61
C ASP A 175 7.35 17.29 -11.80
N ASP A 176 6.66 17.05 -10.69
CA ASP A 176 5.51 16.15 -10.59
C ASP A 176 4.18 16.94 -10.59
N PRO A 177 3.25 16.66 -11.52
CA PRO A 177 1.92 17.27 -11.55
C PRO A 177 1.15 17.16 -10.23
N ASP A 178 1.31 16.07 -9.49
CA ASP A 178 0.61 15.86 -8.22
C ASP A 178 1.18 16.80 -7.14
N LYS A 179 2.50 17.03 -7.14
CA LYS A 179 3.12 18.02 -6.24
C LYS A 179 2.66 19.44 -6.56
N LYS A 180 2.50 19.77 -7.84
CA LYS A 180 1.94 21.08 -8.26
C LYS A 180 0.51 21.24 -7.75
N PHE A 181 -0.32 20.22 -7.94
CA PHE A 181 -1.68 20.22 -7.42
C PHE A 181 -1.71 20.38 -5.90
N MET A 182 -0.90 19.62 -5.16
CA MET A 182 -0.80 19.70 -3.70
C MET A 182 -0.38 21.10 -3.24
N MET A 183 0.63 21.69 -3.88
CA MET A 183 1.07 23.05 -3.61
C MET A 183 -0.04 24.08 -3.88
N ASP A 184 -0.83 23.89 -4.94
CA ASP A 184 -1.96 24.76 -5.24
C ASP A 184 -3.10 24.63 -4.22
N GLN A 185 -3.30 23.48 -3.59
CA GLN A 185 -4.23 23.34 -2.47
C GLN A 185 -3.70 24.01 -1.19
N ILE A 186 -2.40 23.88 -0.91
CA ILE A 186 -1.75 24.55 0.23
C ILE A 186 -1.91 26.08 0.12
N LYS A 187 -1.70 26.66 -1.07
CA LYS A 187 -1.87 28.10 -1.31
C LYS A 187 -3.30 28.62 -1.08
N LYS A 188 -4.30 27.75 -1.11
CA LYS A 188 -5.72 28.09 -0.85
C LYS A 188 -6.07 28.03 0.64
N CYS A 189 -5.15 27.60 1.50
CA CYS A 189 -5.37 27.57 2.94
C CYS A 189 -5.29 28.99 3.54
N PRO A 190 -5.94 29.28 4.68
CA PRO A 190 -5.89 30.60 5.31
C PRO A 190 -4.47 31.06 5.69
N ASP A 191 -3.61 30.12 6.08
CA ASP A 191 -2.18 30.34 6.34
C ASP A 191 -1.35 29.29 5.56
N PRO A 192 -1.01 29.56 4.29
CA PRO A 192 -0.27 28.62 3.45
C PRO A 192 1.11 28.25 4.01
N GLU A 193 1.78 29.16 4.72
CA GLU A 193 3.09 28.87 5.29
C GLU A 193 2.98 27.91 6.47
N ALA A 194 2.00 28.12 7.36
CA ALA A 194 1.73 27.20 8.45
C ALA A 194 1.30 25.82 7.93
N THR A 195 0.41 25.77 6.93
CA THR A 195 -0.01 24.50 6.31
C THR A 195 1.16 23.79 5.64
N LEU A 196 2.06 24.50 4.94
CA LEU A 196 3.24 23.89 4.35
C LEU A 196 4.20 23.35 5.42
N ARG A 197 4.42 24.09 6.51
CA ARG A 197 5.22 23.61 7.64
C ARG A 197 4.61 22.36 8.29
N ASN A 198 3.29 22.36 8.48
CA ASN A 198 2.57 21.19 9.00
C ASN A 198 2.70 20.00 8.06
N PHE A 199 2.43 20.20 6.77
CA PHE A 199 2.59 19.16 5.76
C PHE A 199 4.00 18.58 5.82
N ASN A 200 5.05 19.39 5.71
CA ASN A 200 6.43 18.90 5.76
C ASN A 200 6.84 18.26 7.10
N SER A 201 6.12 18.48 8.20
CA SER A 201 6.41 17.89 9.49
C SER A 201 6.22 16.36 9.52
N TRP A 202 5.50 15.78 8.53
CA TRP A 202 5.41 14.32 8.36
C TRP A 202 6.78 13.68 8.21
N ALA A 203 7.74 14.34 7.55
CA ALA A 203 9.07 13.80 7.29
C ALA A 203 9.91 13.64 8.57
N LEU A 204 9.50 14.30 9.66
CA LEU A 204 10.16 14.23 10.97
C LEU A 204 9.39 13.35 11.97
N TYR A 205 8.22 12.85 11.57
CA TYR A 205 7.39 12.03 12.42
C TYR A 205 7.94 10.60 12.50
N HIS A 206 8.11 10.13 13.73
CA HIS A 206 8.57 8.77 14.00
C HIS A 206 7.33 7.95 14.40
N PRO A 207 6.85 7.04 13.53
CA PRO A 207 5.67 6.26 13.84
C PRO A 207 5.92 5.31 15.03
N PRO A 208 4.88 4.97 15.80
CA PRO A 208 5.01 4.07 16.95
C PRO A 208 5.35 2.63 16.54
N VAL A 209 5.09 2.26 15.28
CA VAL A 209 5.43 0.97 14.70
C VAL A 209 6.04 1.25 13.34
N GLU A 210 7.30 0.89 13.19
CA GLU A 210 8.01 0.92 11.91
C GLU A 210 8.34 -0.51 11.50
N ILE A 211 8.31 -0.77 10.19
CA ILE A 211 8.71 -2.07 9.67
C ILE A 211 10.23 -2.17 9.80
N ASP A 212 10.69 -3.17 10.54
CA ASP A 212 12.09 -3.57 10.54
C ASP A 212 12.41 -4.30 9.23
N TRP A 213 12.71 -3.51 8.21
CA TRP A 213 12.94 -3.97 6.85
C TRP A 213 14.16 -4.89 6.73
N GLU A 214 15.15 -4.74 7.61
CA GLU A 214 16.36 -5.57 7.64
C GLU A 214 16.08 -6.96 8.20
N HIS A 215 15.10 -7.10 9.11
CA HIS A 215 14.81 -8.36 9.81
C HIS A 215 13.45 -8.97 9.44
N THR A 216 12.99 -8.75 8.20
CA THR A 216 11.73 -9.33 7.70
C THR A 216 11.76 -10.87 7.57
N GLY A 217 12.94 -11.48 7.50
CA GLY A 217 13.13 -12.91 7.26
C GLY A 217 13.02 -13.32 5.79
N PHE A 218 12.92 -12.36 4.87
CA PHE A 218 12.95 -12.57 3.43
C PHE A 218 14.31 -12.23 2.82
N PHE A 219 14.50 -12.62 1.57
CA PHE A 219 15.61 -12.15 0.78
C PHE A 219 15.54 -10.63 0.63
N SER A 220 16.65 -9.95 0.85
CA SER A 220 16.78 -8.52 0.66
C SER A 220 17.89 -8.18 -0.34
N TYR A 221 17.68 -7.10 -1.08
CA TYR A 221 18.70 -6.47 -1.91
C TYR A 221 18.76 -4.98 -1.59
N THR A 222 19.93 -4.49 -1.19
CA THR A 222 20.12 -3.07 -0.84
C THR A 222 20.80 -2.34 -1.97
N ARG A 223 20.13 -1.30 -2.48
CA ARG A 223 20.69 -0.37 -3.45
C ARG A 223 21.36 0.81 -2.74
N SER A 224 22.67 0.94 -2.94
CA SER A 224 23.46 2.08 -2.45
C SER A 224 24.01 2.96 -3.58
N ASP A 225 24.07 2.46 -4.81
CA ASP A 225 24.48 3.23 -6.00
C ASP A 225 23.25 3.72 -6.77
N PHE A 226 23.10 5.04 -6.85
CA PHE A 226 22.02 5.72 -7.57
C PHE A 226 22.47 6.40 -8.86
N ASP A 227 23.76 6.40 -9.14
CA ASP A 227 24.35 7.11 -10.28
C ASP A 227 24.71 6.14 -11.41
N THR A 228 25.03 4.88 -11.08
CA THR A 228 25.26 3.82 -12.06
C THR A 228 23.97 3.06 -12.38
N ASP A 229 23.82 2.65 -13.64
CA ASP A 229 22.71 1.78 -14.05
C ASP A 229 22.99 0.31 -13.68
N THR A 230 22.42 -0.14 -12.56
CA THR A 230 22.55 -1.51 -12.03
C THR A 230 21.31 -2.38 -12.30
N ARG A 231 20.39 -1.94 -13.17
CA ARG A 231 19.08 -2.59 -13.37
C ARG A 231 19.19 -4.04 -13.83
N GLU A 232 20.09 -4.33 -14.75
CA GLU A 232 20.28 -5.70 -15.27
C GLU A 232 20.90 -6.64 -14.24
N GLU A 233 21.81 -6.14 -13.41
CA GLU A 233 22.40 -6.91 -12.31
C GLU A 233 21.36 -7.25 -11.25
N MET A 234 20.60 -6.24 -10.79
CA MET A 234 19.52 -6.43 -9.83
C MET A 234 18.47 -7.41 -10.37
N LEU A 235 18.11 -7.30 -11.64
CA LEU A 235 17.16 -8.20 -12.29
C LEU A 235 17.65 -9.65 -12.33
N SER A 236 18.93 -9.89 -12.64
CA SER A 236 19.49 -11.25 -12.61
C SER A 236 19.52 -11.83 -11.20
N ILE A 237 19.89 -11.03 -10.20
CA ILE A 237 19.86 -11.45 -8.78
C ILE A 237 18.45 -11.84 -8.35
N LEU A 238 17.44 -11.02 -8.69
CA LEU A 238 16.05 -11.30 -8.38
C LEU A 238 15.51 -12.52 -9.13
N ALA A 239 15.82 -12.65 -10.42
CA ALA A 239 15.41 -13.80 -11.21
C ALA A 239 15.96 -15.12 -10.65
N LYS A 240 17.22 -15.11 -10.19
CA LYS A 240 17.84 -16.24 -9.51
C LYS A 240 17.15 -16.55 -8.18
N HIS A 241 16.90 -15.55 -7.33
CA HIS A 241 16.17 -15.73 -6.07
C HIS A 241 14.76 -16.31 -6.27
N PHE A 242 14.10 -15.89 -7.35
CA PHE A 242 12.76 -16.35 -7.71
C PHE A 242 12.73 -17.69 -8.46
N ASP A 243 13.87 -18.34 -8.68
CA ASP A 243 13.99 -19.58 -9.46
C ASP A 243 13.38 -19.44 -10.88
N LEU A 244 13.54 -18.27 -11.51
CA LEU A 244 13.02 -17.99 -12.85
C LEU A 244 13.99 -18.40 -13.97
N GLU A 245 15.26 -18.62 -13.64
CA GLU A 245 16.31 -18.96 -14.60
C GLU A 245 16.32 -20.45 -15.02
N GLU A 246 15.59 -21.32 -14.31
CA GLU A 246 15.44 -22.73 -14.66
C GLU A 246 14.30 -22.93 -15.68
N GLY A 247 14.66 -22.79 -16.95
CA GLY A 247 13.74 -22.97 -18.09
C GLY A 247 14.43 -23.04 -19.45
N LYS A 248 15.62 -23.65 -19.52
CA LYS A 248 16.24 -24.09 -20.78
C LYS A 248 16.07 -25.59 -20.96
#